data_AF-A0A183FQX1-F1
#
_entry.id   AF-A0A183FQX1-F1
#
_cell.length_a   1.000
_cell.length_b   1.000
_cell.length_c   1.000
_cell.angle_alpha   90.00
_cell.angle_beta   90.00
_cell.angle_gamma   90.00
#
_symmetry.space_group_name_H-M   'P 1'
#
loop_
_entity.id
_entity.type
_entity.pdbx_description
1 polymer ?
#
loop_
_entity_poly.entity_id
_entity_poly.type
_entity_poly.pdbx_seq_one_letter_code
_entity_poly.pdbx_strand_id
1 'polypeptide(L)'
;MKIEYFLKRKANEPFRRVTITKDSLPDKFKDNSFDRSHDQWGVKAHESLSRVQGKGFRHEKTKKKKGSYGGGPISVGVNSIKFSDSE
;
A
#
# COMPACT_ATOMS: atom_id res chain seq x y z
N MET A 1 17.23 -27.01 -2.12
CA MET A 1 16.19 -27.60 -1.25
C MET A 1 15.17 -26.52 -0.90
N LYS A 2 14.00 -26.50 -1.53
CA LYS A 2 12.91 -25.56 -1.17
C LYS A 2 12.07 -26.24 -0.10
N ILE A 3 12.02 -25.65 1.09
CA ILE A 3 11.24 -26.13 2.22
C ILE A 3 9.81 -25.61 2.03
N GLU A 4 8.91 -26.51 1.67
CA GLU A 4 7.46 -26.27 1.66
C GLU A 4 6.99 -26.12 3.11
N TYR A 5 6.71 -24.90 3.55
CA TYR A 5 6.03 -24.66 4.83
C TYR A 5 4.53 -24.88 4.66
N PHE A 6 4.08 -26.13 4.76
CA PHE A 6 2.66 -26.45 4.83
C PHE A 6 2.14 -26.15 6.24
N LEU A 7 1.73 -24.91 6.49
CA LEU A 7 1.08 -24.50 7.74
C LEU A 7 -0.26 -25.24 7.90
N LYS A 8 -0.39 -26.01 8.97
CA LYS A 8 -1.62 -26.75 9.31
C LYS A 8 -2.76 -25.77 9.56
N ARG A 9 -3.85 -25.88 8.78
CA ARG A 9 -5.03 -25.00 8.88
C ARG A 9 -5.61 -25.02 10.30
N LYS A 10 -5.90 -23.84 10.85
CA LYS A 10 -6.64 -23.75 12.13
C LYS A 10 -8.13 -24.00 11.90
N ALA A 11 -8.81 -24.55 12.91
CA ALA A 11 -10.26 -24.69 12.87
C ALA A 11 -10.92 -23.30 12.75
N ASN A 12 -11.97 -23.18 11.93
CA ASN A 12 -12.64 -21.91 11.57
C ASN A 12 -11.79 -20.88 10.81
N GLU A 13 -10.70 -21.29 10.15
CA GLU A 13 -9.95 -20.39 9.27
C GLU A 13 -10.63 -20.27 7.88
N PRO A 14 -10.90 -19.04 7.38
CA PRO A 14 -11.40 -18.83 6.02
C PRO A 14 -10.47 -19.46 4.97
N PHE A 15 -11.05 -19.97 3.88
CA PHE A 15 -10.25 -20.54 2.79
C PHE A 15 -9.27 -19.49 2.21
N ARG A 16 -8.01 -19.89 2.03
CA ARG A 16 -6.95 -19.09 1.41
C ARG A 16 -6.24 -19.95 0.37
N ARG A 17 -6.03 -19.40 -0.83
CA ARG A 17 -5.30 -20.09 -1.91
C ARG A 17 -3.78 -20.11 -1.68
N VAL A 18 -3.26 -19.11 -0.95
CA VAL A 18 -1.83 -18.93 -0.67
C VAL A 18 -1.66 -18.62 0.82
N THR A 19 -0.80 -19.37 1.50
CA THR A 19 -0.56 -19.30 2.96
C THR A 19 0.81 -18.69 3.27
N ILE A 20 1.11 -17.52 2.71
CA ILE A 20 2.36 -16.80 3.01
C ILE A 20 2.15 -15.96 4.27
N THR A 21 3.01 -16.15 5.27
CA THR A 21 3.05 -15.33 6.48
C THR A 21 3.90 -14.07 6.23
N LYS A 22 3.58 -12.95 6.88
CA LYS A 22 4.35 -11.68 6.73
C LYS A 22 5.84 -11.86 7.03
N ASP A 23 6.17 -12.77 7.95
CA ASP A 23 7.56 -13.05 8.35
C ASP A 23 8.39 -13.72 7.25
N SER A 24 7.72 -14.32 6.26
CA SER A 24 8.38 -14.95 5.10
C SER A 24 8.76 -13.96 4.01
N LEU A 25 8.34 -12.69 4.11
CA LEU A 25 8.68 -11.66 3.12
C LEU A 25 10.04 -11.02 3.44
N PRO A 26 10.82 -10.60 2.43
CA PRO A 26 11.98 -9.73 2.63
C PRO A 26 11.59 -8.42 3.34
N ASP A 27 12.46 -7.89 4.20
CA ASP A 27 12.16 -6.70 5.02
C ASP A 27 11.73 -5.49 4.20
N LYS A 28 12.32 -5.30 3.01
CA LYS A 28 11.98 -4.24 2.05
C LYS A 28 10.53 -4.25 1.56
N PHE A 29 9.82 -5.38 1.72
CA PHE A 29 8.43 -5.56 1.26
C PHE A 29 7.43 -5.75 2.40
N LYS A 30 7.88 -5.66 3.66
CA LYS A 30 7.01 -5.89 4.82
C LYS A 30 6.08 -4.72 5.12
N ASP A 31 6.50 -3.50 4.81
CA ASP A 31 5.76 -2.27 5.13
C ASP A 31 5.17 -1.62 3.87
N ASN A 32 3.89 -1.28 3.94
CA ASN A 32 3.16 -0.55 2.89
C ASN A 32 2.61 0.79 3.42
N SER A 33 3.15 1.26 4.54
CA SER A 33 2.80 2.55 5.13
C SER A 33 3.16 3.69 4.19
N PHE A 34 2.38 4.77 4.23
CA PHE A 34 2.63 5.94 3.41
C PHE A 34 3.86 6.70 3.90
N ASP A 35 4.85 6.89 3.03
CA ASP A 35 6.01 7.76 3.29
C ASP A 35 5.81 9.15 2.68
N ARG A 36 5.95 10.18 3.52
CA ARG A 36 5.80 11.58 3.13
C ARG A 36 6.98 12.12 2.33
N SER A 37 8.11 11.43 2.34
CA SER A 37 9.37 11.92 1.74
C SER A 37 9.37 11.87 0.21
N HIS A 38 8.46 11.10 -0.37
CA HIS A 38 8.46 10.73 -1.79
C HIS A 38 7.93 11.83 -2.71
N ASP A 39 6.84 12.50 -2.33
CA ASP A 39 6.21 13.53 -3.16
C ASP A 39 5.35 14.52 -2.37
N GLN A 40 5.35 15.79 -2.78
CA GLN A 40 4.52 16.82 -2.15
C GLN A 40 3.03 16.67 -2.53
N TRP A 41 2.76 16.18 -3.75
CA TRP A 41 1.40 15.96 -4.26
C TRP A 41 0.65 14.87 -3.48
N GLY A 42 1.29 13.73 -3.28
CA GLY A 42 0.79 12.62 -2.49
C GLY A 42 0.66 12.96 -1.02
N VAL A 43 1.59 13.74 -0.45
CA VAL A 43 1.47 14.22 0.94
C VAL A 43 0.17 15.00 1.16
N LYS A 44 -0.13 16.00 0.33
CA LYS A 44 -1.39 16.74 0.45
C LYS A 44 -2.63 15.87 0.24
N ALA A 45 -2.52 14.85 -0.62
CA ALA A 45 -3.63 13.93 -0.87
C ALA A 45 -3.86 13.06 0.37
N HIS A 46 -2.78 12.56 0.98
CA HIS A 46 -2.82 11.80 2.21
C HIS A 46 -3.36 12.63 3.38
N GLU A 47 -2.92 13.87 3.57
CA GLU A 47 -3.45 14.75 4.62
C GLU A 47 -4.95 14.99 4.48
N SER A 48 -5.44 15.08 3.24
CA SER A 48 -6.85 15.29 2.94
C SER A 48 -7.69 14.03 3.11
N LEU A 49 -7.16 12.85 2.75
CA LEU A 49 -7.96 11.63 2.61
C LEU A 49 -7.69 10.55 3.68
N SER A 50 -6.58 10.64 4.43
CA SER A 50 -6.17 9.63 5.43
C SER A 50 -7.19 9.44 6.55
N ARG A 51 -7.95 10.49 6.88
CA ARG A 51 -8.94 10.49 7.97
C ARG A 51 -10.25 9.81 7.61
N VAL A 52 -10.49 9.52 6.33
CA VAL A 52 -11.76 8.95 5.86
C VAL A 52 -11.56 7.59 5.20
N GLN A 53 -12.55 6.72 5.39
CA GLN A 53 -12.55 5.37 4.85
C GLN A 53 -13.91 5.02 4.24
N GLY A 54 -13.95 3.97 3.43
CA GLY A 54 -15.19 3.43 2.84
C GLY A 54 -16.01 4.45 2.04
N LYS A 55 -17.30 4.56 2.35
CA LYS A 55 -18.24 5.47 1.66
C LYS A 55 -17.80 6.95 1.79
N GLY A 56 -17.31 7.35 2.96
CA GLY A 56 -16.82 8.71 3.22
C GLY A 56 -15.65 9.07 2.30
N PHE A 57 -14.69 8.15 2.15
CA PHE A 57 -13.56 8.32 1.24
C PHE A 57 -14.00 8.56 -0.21
N ARG A 58 -14.99 7.80 -0.70
CA ARG A 58 -15.51 7.98 -2.07
C ARG A 58 -16.10 9.38 -2.26
N HIS A 59 -16.88 9.87 -1.30
CA HIS A 59 -17.46 11.21 -1.37
C HIS A 59 -16.39 12.30 -1.29
N GLU A 60 -15.47 12.20 -0.34
CA GLU A 60 -14.43 13.21 -0.14
C GLU A 60 -13.47 13.28 -1.33
N LYS A 61 -13.02 12.14 -1.84
CA LYS A 61 -12.24 12.07 -3.09
C LYS A 61 -12.96 12.75 -4.25
N THR A 62 -14.27 12.48 -4.41
CA THR A 62 -15.06 13.08 -5.50
C THR A 62 -15.19 14.59 -5.33
N LYS A 63 -15.41 15.08 -4.10
CA LYS A 63 -15.47 16.52 -3.80
C LYS A 63 -14.14 17.20 -4.10
N LYS A 64 -13.02 16.63 -3.66
CA LYS A 64 -11.67 17.17 -3.89
C LYS A 64 -11.30 17.12 -5.39
N LYS A 65 -11.68 16.06 -6.11
CA LYS A 65 -11.52 15.97 -7.57
C LYS A 65 -12.32 17.03 -8.33
N LYS A 66 -13.56 17.29 -7.91
CA LYS A 66 -14.47 18.24 -8.60
C LYS A 66 -14.17 19.70 -8.26
N GLY A 67 -13.61 19.98 -7.09
CA GLY A 67 -13.14 21.31 -6.68
C GLY A 67 -11.69 21.58 -7.09
N SER A 68 -11.14 22.70 -6.61
CA SER A 68 -9.78 23.16 -6.93
C SER A 68 -8.69 22.47 -6.10
N TYR A 69 -8.69 21.13 -6.01
CA TYR A 69 -7.59 20.44 -5.32
C TYR A 69 -6.26 20.69 -6.04
N GLY A 70 -5.33 21.38 -5.37
CA GLY A 70 -3.98 21.64 -5.83
C GLY A 70 -2.95 20.97 -4.91
N GLY A 71 -2.42 19.83 -5.36
CA GLY A 71 -1.47 19.01 -4.59
C GLY A 71 -0.05 19.60 -4.48
N GLY A 72 0.24 20.78 -5.03
CA GLY A 72 1.60 21.34 -5.03
C GLY A 72 2.39 20.92 -6.28
N PRO A 73 3.73 20.93 -6.26
CA PRO A 73 4.52 20.52 -7.42
C PRO A 73 4.47 19.00 -7.63
N ILE A 74 4.39 18.58 -8.89
CA ILE A 74 4.48 17.18 -9.29
C ILE A 74 5.97 16.78 -9.27
N SER A 75 6.31 15.76 -8.49
CA SER A 75 7.65 15.16 -8.52
C SER A 75 7.79 14.29 -9.78
N VAL A 76 8.94 14.40 -10.46
CA VAL A 76 9.30 13.58 -11.63
C VAL A 76 10.31 12.48 -11.30
N GLY A 77 10.64 12.30 -10.02
CA GLY A 77 11.57 11.27 -9.56
C GLY A 77 10.99 9.85 -9.64
N VAL A 78 11.88 8.85 -9.58
CA VAL A 78 11.51 7.43 -9.54
C VAL A 78 11.53 6.95 -8.09
N ASN A 79 10.37 6.48 -7.61
CA ASN A 79 10.18 6.01 -6.23
C ASN A 79 9.89 4.50 -6.15
N SER A 80 10.04 3.76 -7.26
CA SER A 80 9.77 2.32 -7.29
C SER A 80 10.93 1.50 -6.73
N ILE A 81 10.61 0.38 -6.07
CA ILE A 81 11.60 -0.60 -5.64
C ILE A 81 11.96 -1.48 -6.84
N LYS A 82 13.24 -1.54 -7.20
CA LYS A 82 13.74 -2.40 -8.28
C LYS A 82 13.85 -3.85 -7.80
N PHE A 83 13.26 -4.77 -8.55
CA PHE A 83 13.47 -6.20 -8.36
C PHE A 83 14.75 -6.64 -9.08
N SER A 84 15.52 -7.51 -8.45
CA SER A 84 16.58 -8.26 -9.12
C SER A 84 15.96 -9.44 -9.89
N ASP A 85 16.49 -9.75 -11.07
CA ASP A 85 16.00 -10.85 -11.94
C ASP A 85 16.10 -12.26 -11.31
N SER A 86 16.57 -12.40 -10.07
CA SER A 86 16.87 -13.69 -9.44
C SER A 86 16.39 -13.82 -7.99
N GLU A 87 15.47 -12.95 -7.54
CA GLU A 87 14.78 -13.10 -6.24
C GLU A 87 13.33 -13.59 -6.40
#